data_AF-M0DU05-F1
#
_entry.id   AF-M0DU05-F1
#
_cell.length_a   1.000
_cell.length_b   1.000
_cell.length_c   1.000
_cell.angle_alpha   90.00
_cell.angle_beta   90.00
_cell.angle_gamma   90.00
#
_symmetry.space_group_name_H-M   'P 1'
#
loop_
_entity.id
_entity.type
_entity.pdbx_description
1 polymer ?
#
loop_
_entity_poly.entity_id
_entity_poly.type
_entity_poly.pdbx_seq_one_letter_code
_entity_poly.pdbx_strand_id
1 'polypeptide(L)'
;MVDFGTVYLVATGAALLLALGVGLRVLVGIFRDGRERSRKRREGEIDRYTEDPVYDRDPPDPGADGGTRSTCPQCGAENESEFTYCQECAAPLGPNR
;
A
#
# COMPACT_ATOMS: atom_id res chain seq x y z
N MET A 1 25.39 -3.25 60.64
CA MET A 1 23.96 -2.97 60.87
C MET A 1 23.42 -2.47 59.54
N VAL A 2 22.49 -3.21 58.91
CA VAL A 2 21.95 -2.80 57.59
C VAL A 2 20.97 -1.67 57.84
N ASP A 3 21.20 -0.51 57.22
CA ASP A 3 20.33 0.66 57.39
C ASP A 3 19.01 0.46 56.63
N PHE A 4 17.91 0.97 57.19
CA PHE A 4 16.59 0.87 56.56
C PHE A 4 16.56 1.55 55.18
N GLY A 5 17.33 2.61 54.98
CA GLY A 5 17.50 3.25 53.68
C GLY A 5 18.16 2.34 52.66
N THR A 6 19.17 1.56 53.06
CA THR A 6 19.80 0.55 52.18
C THR A 6 18.81 -0.54 51.78
N VAL A 7 18.02 -1.06 52.74
CA VAL A 7 16.99 -2.07 52.45
C VAL A 7 15.94 -1.52 51.49
N TYR A 8 15.47 -0.29 51.71
CA TYR A 8 14.47 0.35 50.86
C TYR A 8 14.98 0.58 49.43
N LEU A 9 16.22 1.07 49.28
CA LEU A 9 16.84 1.26 47.96
C LEU A 9 17.00 -0.05 47.20
N VAL A 10 17.42 -1.12 47.88
CA VAL A 10 17.54 -2.44 47.24
C VAL A 10 16.17 -2.99 46.84
N ALA A 11 15.17 -2.90 47.73
CA ALA A 11 13.83 -3.38 47.46
C ALA A 11 13.16 -2.64 46.29
N THR A 12 13.23 -1.31 46.29
CA THR A 12 12.67 -0.48 45.21
C THR A 12 13.43 -0.66 43.91
N GLY A 13 14.76 -0.73 43.95
CA GLY A 13 15.58 -1.02 42.77
C GLY A 13 15.24 -2.38 42.15
N ALA A 14 15.11 -3.42 42.97
CA ALA A 14 14.69 -4.75 42.51
C ALA A 14 13.28 -4.72 41.89
N ALA A 15 12.34 -4.03 42.52
CA ALA A 15 10.97 -3.89 41.99
C ALA A 15 10.95 -3.16 40.63
N LEU A 16 11.73 -2.10 40.47
CA LEU A 16 11.84 -1.36 39.19
C LEU A 16 12.46 -2.22 38.09
N LEU A 17 13.52 -2.97 38.40
CA LEU A 17 14.15 -3.88 37.44
C LEU A 17 13.21 -5.01 37.02
N LEU A 18 12.43 -5.56 37.95
CA LEU A 18 11.40 -6.54 37.63
C LEU A 18 10.32 -5.94 36.72
N ALA A 19 9.80 -4.76 37.04
CA ALA A 19 8.82 -4.07 36.22
C ALA A 19 9.35 -3.79 34.79
N LEU A 20 10.60 -3.31 34.70
CA LEU A 20 11.28 -3.06 33.42
C LEU A 20 11.49 -4.35 32.62
N GLY A 21 11.89 -5.43 33.28
CA GLY A 21 12.04 -6.75 32.66
C GLY A 21 10.73 -7.30 32.09
N VAL A 22 9.61 -7.14 32.82
CA VAL A 22 8.27 -7.52 32.33
C VAL A 22 7.88 -6.67 31.12
N GLY A 23 8.08 -5.35 31.18
CA GLY A 23 7.81 -4.45 30.07
C GLY A 23 8.60 -4.82 28.81
N LEU A 24 9.91 -5.07 28.94
CA LEU A 24 10.77 -5.53 27.85
C LEU A 24 10.29 -6.85 27.24
N ARG A 25 9.87 -7.82 28.07
CA ARG A 25 9.36 -9.10 27.58
C ARG A 25 8.12 -8.92 26.69
N VAL A 26 7.19 -8.06 27.11
CA VAL A 26 5.98 -7.75 26.32
C VAL A 26 6.35 -7.05 25.01
N LEU A 27 7.24 -6.05 25.06
CA LEU A 27 7.70 -5.34 23.86
C LEU A 27 8.39 -6.27 22.86
N VAL A 28 9.24 -7.18 23.32
CA VAL A 28 9.89 -8.20 22.47
C VAL A 28 8.86 -9.12 21.82
N GLY A 29 7.80 -9.51 22.56
CA GLY A 29 6.69 -10.28 22.02
C GLY A 29 5.99 -9.55 20.86
N ILE A 30 5.63 -8.29 21.06
CA ILE A 30 4.98 -7.45 20.05
C ILE A 30 5.90 -7.25 18.84
N PHE A 31 7.18 -6.95 19.06
CA PHE A 31 8.13 -6.72 17.98
C PHE A 31 8.36 -7.98 17.14
N ARG A 32 8.45 -9.15 17.77
CA ARG A 32 8.60 -10.44 17.07
C ARG A 32 7.38 -10.74 16.21
N ASP A 33 6.17 -10.54 16.75
CA ASP A 33 4.93 -10.74 16.01
C ASP A 33 4.79 -9.74 14.85
N GLY A 34 5.14 -8.48 15.08
CA GLY A 34 5.19 -7.44 14.05
C GLY A 34 6.21 -7.73 12.94
N ARG A 35 7.39 -8.27 13.29
CA ARG A 35 8.42 -8.64 12.32
C ARG A 35 7.96 -9.77 11.41
N GLU A 36 7.24 -10.76 11.95
CA GLU A 36 6.71 -11.86 11.14
C GLU A 36 5.66 -11.37 10.12
N ARG A 37 4.77 -10.46 10.53
CA ARG A 37 3.80 -9.83 9.62
C ARG A 37 4.49 -8.95 8.57
N SER A 38 5.50 -8.20 8.97
CA SER A 38 6.28 -7.35 8.05
C SER A 38 7.00 -8.20 6.99
N ARG A 39 7.57 -9.35 7.39
CA ARG A 39 8.19 -10.29 6.46
C ARG A 39 7.18 -10.84 5.45
N LYS A 40 6.02 -11.32 5.91
CA LYS A 40 4.94 -11.82 5.02
C LYS A 40 4.46 -10.74 4.05
N ARG A 41 4.35 -9.49 4.49
CA ARG A 41 3.98 -8.36 3.61
C ARG A 41 5.05 -8.10 2.54
N ARG A 42 6.34 -8.23 2.89
CA ARG A 42 7.45 -8.03 1.95
C ARG A 42 7.55 -9.16 0.92
N GLU A 43 7.30 -10.40 1.34
CA GLU A 43 7.22 -11.56 0.42
C GLU A 43 6.01 -11.44 -0.52
N GLY A 44 4.82 -11.07 -0.01
CA GLY A 44 3.64 -10.85 -0.85
C GLY A 44 3.69 -9.59 -1.74
N GLU A 45 4.46 -8.56 -1.36
CA GLU A 45 4.73 -7.40 -2.22
C GLU A 45 5.72 -7.73 -3.34
N ILE A 46 6.69 -8.63 -3.11
CA ILE A 46 7.57 -9.15 -4.15
C ILE A 46 6.79 -10.05 -5.13
N ASP A 47 5.86 -10.87 -4.63
CA ASP A 47 5.04 -11.78 -5.47
C ASP A 47 4.07 -11.01 -6.38
N ARG A 48 3.46 -9.92 -5.88
CA ARG A 48 2.56 -9.05 -6.66
C ARG A 48 3.23 -8.36 -7.85
N TYR A 49 4.56 -8.21 -7.83
CA TYR A 49 5.33 -7.67 -8.95
C TYR A 49 5.95 -8.75 -9.85
N THR A 50 5.74 -10.05 -9.57
CA THR A 50 6.39 -11.15 -10.30
C THR A 50 5.49 -11.82 -11.35
N GLU A 51 4.20 -11.48 -11.41
CA GLU A 51 3.34 -11.91 -12.52
C GLU A 51 2.79 -10.69 -13.27
N ASP A 52 3.56 -10.22 -14.25
CA ASP A 52 2.99 -9.51 -15.39
C ASP A 52 2.43 -10.60 -16.32
N PRO A 53 1.10 -10.81 -16.40
CA PRO A 53 0.56 -11.73 -17.38
C PRO A 53 0.93 -11.16 -18.74
N VAL A 54 1.77 -11.90 -19.47
CA VAL A 54 2.04 -11.61 -20.88
C VAL A 54 0.70 -11.63 -21.60
N TYR A 55 0.15 -10.45 -21.84
CA TYR A 55 -0.97 -10.30 -22.74
C TYR A 55 -0.41 -10.58 -24.13
N ASP A 56 -0.75 -11.74 -24.70
CA ASP A 56 -0.72 -11.95 -26.14
C ASP A 56 -1.75 -10.98 -26.74
N ARG A 57 -1.37 -9.71 -26.87
CA ARG A 57 -2.04 -8.78 -27.76
C ARG A 57 -1.58 -9.15 -29.16
N ASP A 58 -2.51 -9.67 -29.95
CA ASP A 58 -2.36 -9.66 -31.40
C ASP A 58 -1.95 -8.24 -31.85
N PRO A 59 -0.96 -8.11 -32.75
CA PRO A 59 -0.58 -6.82 -33.29
C PRO A 59 -1.82 -6.11 -33.83
N PRO A 60 -2.03 -4.82 -33.52
CA PRO A 60 -3.15 -4.08 -34.07
C PRO A 60 -3.10 -4.14 -35.60
N ASP A 61 -4.25 -4.45 -36.20
CA ASP A 61 -4.43 -4.49 -37.65
C ASP A 61 -3.99 -3.14 -38.25
N PRO A 62 -2.98 -3.12 -39.15
CA PRO A 62 -2.49 -1.88 -39.76
C PRO A 62 -3.52 -1.22 -40.71
N GLY A 63 -4.73 -1.78 -40.85
CA GLY A 63 -5.83 -1.25 -41.66
C GLY A 63 -6.88 -0.39 -40.95
N ALA A 64 -6.74 -0.07 -39.66
CA ALA A 64 -7.64 0.86 -38.98
C ALA A 64 -7.29 2.33 -39.33
N ASP A 65 -7.56 2.68 -40.58
CA ASP A 65 -7.56 4.06 -41.06
C ASP A 65 -8.44 4.95 -40.17
N GLY A 66 -7.87 6.09 -39.76
CA GLY A 66 -8.62 7.25 -39.33
C GLY A 66 -8.54 7.52 -37.83
N GLY A 67 -7.44 8.16 -37.42
CA GLY A 67 -7.39 9.01 -36.22
C GLY A 67 -8.41 10.15 -36.34
N THR A 68 -9.68 9.81 -36.20
CA THR A 68 -10.80 10.72 -36.28
C THR A 68 -11.00 11.27 -34.88
N ARG A 69 -10.58 12.52 -34.66
CA ARG A 69 -10.86 13.21 -33.39
C ARG A 69 -12.38 13.23 -33.17
N SER A 70 -12.79 12.91 -31.96
CA SER A 70 -14.19 12.92 -31.56
C SER A 70 -14.47 14.19 -30.76
N THR A 71 -15.55 14.89 -31.13
CA THR A 71 -16.01 16.06 -30.38
C THR A 71 -16.94 15.61 -29.27
N CYS A 72 -16.68 16.05 -28.04
CA CYS A 72 -17.51 15.71 -26.89
C CYS A 72 -18.93 16.28 -27.06
N PRO A 73 -19.98 15.46 -26.94
CA PRO A 73 -21.37 15.94 -27.07
C PRO A 73 -21.84 16.75 -25.85
N GLN A 74 -21.10 16.74 -24.74
CA GLN A 74 -21.46 17.48 -23.53
C GLN A 74 -20.80 18.86 -23.44
N CYS A 75 -19.48 18.95 -23.68
CA CYS A 75 -18.74 20.21 -23.54
C CYS A 75 -18.15 20.76 -24.86
N GLY A 76 -18.22 20.00 -25.96
CA GLY A 76 -17.70 20.42 -27.26
C GLY A 76 -16.18 20.31 -27.44
N ALA A 77 -15.44 19.78 -26.46
CA ALA A 77 -14.00 19.60 -26.58
C ALA A 77 -13.62 18.53 -27.62
N GLU A 78 -12.53 18.73 -28.36
CA GLU A 78 -11.94 17.68 -29.22
C GLU A 78 -11.15 16.69 -28.38
N ASN A 79 -11.34 15.39 -28.64
CA ASN A 79 -10.65 14.30 -27.97
C ASN A 79 -10.06 13.36 -29.02
N GLU A 80 -8.92 12.75 -28.71
CA GLU A 80 -8.37 11.69 -29.56
C GLU A 80 -9.26 10.44 -29.50
N SER A 81 -9.27 9.64 -30.57
CA SER A 81 -10.14 8.46 -30.69
C SER A 81 -9.83 7.35 -29.68
N GLU A 82 -8.67 7.40 -29.03
CA GLU A 82 -8.28 6.50 -27.94
C GLU A 82 -9.02 6.77 -26.63
N PHE A 83 -9.62 7.95 -26.47
CA PHE A 83 -10.32 8.32 -25.24
C PHE A 83 -11.77 7.83 -25.26
N THR A 84 -12.16 7.09 -24.22
CA THR A 84 -13.56 6.69 -23.98
C THR A 84 -14.37 7.80 -23.28
N TYR A 85 -13.68 8.70 -22.56
CA TYR A 85 -14.25 9.80 -21.81
C TYR A 85 -13.60 11.12 -22.20
N CYS A 86 -14.35 12.21 -22.14
CA CYS A 86 -13.82 13.53 -22.46
C CYS A 86 -12.74 13.95 -21.45
N GLN A 87 -11.60 14.43 -21.96
CA GLN A 87 -10.49 14.92 -21.14
C GLN A 87 -10.85 16.18 -20.33
N GLU A 88 -11.80 16.98 -20.80
CA GLU A 88 -12.21 18.24 -20.14
C GLU A 88 -13.34 18.05 -19.12
N CYS A 89 -14.39 17.30 -19.48
CA CYS A 89 -15.60 17.20 -18.66
C CYS A 89 -15.90 15.80 -18.12
N ALA A 90 -15.07 14.80 -18.44
CA ALA A 90 -15.24 13.39 -18.07
C ALA A 90 -16.56 12.73 -18.53
N ALA A 91 -17.33 13.37 -19.42
CA ALA A 91 -18.51 12.75 -20.01
C ALA A 91 -18.13 11.60 -20.97
N PRO A 92 -18.97 10.55 -21.09
CA PRO A 92 -18.74 9.48 -22.05
C PRO A 92 -18.81 10.01 -23.50
N LEU A 93 -17.89 9.57 -24.36
CA LEU A 93 -17.83 9.96 -25.77
C LEU A 93 -18.58 8.97 -26.70
N GLY A 94 -18.99 7.82 -26.17
CA GLY A 94 -19.79 6.82 -26.89
C GLY A 94 -21.28 7.18 -26.98
N PRO A 95 -22.07 6.46 -27.80
CA PRO A 95 -23.50 6.71 -27.92
C PRO A 95 -24.15 6.58 -26.54
N ASN A 96 -24.71 7.69 -26.04
CA ASN A 96 -25.50 7.73 -24.82
C ASN A 96 -26.57 6.63 -24.92
N ARG A 97 -26.46 5.58 -24.09
CA ARG A 97 -27.55 4.63 -23.87
C ARG A 97 -28.58 5.23 -22.93
#